data_AF-A0A1A9S548-F1
#
_entry.id   AF-A0A1A9S548-F1
#
_cell.length_a   1.000
_cell.length_b   1.000
_cell.length_c   1.000
_cell.angle_alpha   90.00
_cell.angle_beta   90.00
_cell.angle_gamma   90.00
#
_symmetry.space_group_name_H-M   'P 1'
#
loop_
_entity.id
_entity.type
_entity.pdbx_description
1 polymer ?
#
loop_
_entity_poly.entity_id
_entity_poly.type
_entity_poly.pdbx_seq_one_letter_code
_entity_poly.pdbx_strand_id
1 'polypeptide(L)'
;MKQLPYYNDQPHAVFVGAVMIPPGHTRLVDAALLPQPEADPAPPSQPADPLVELLKGNVAQVVDAIPGLSIEDLTRLGDLEQTGAQRKGVLGAIAARLLDESSQQQDGGLQQPNQPPAVEEAPKQDAEKDSEHPEQDAKQEQVAE
;
A
#
# COMPACT_ATOMS: atom_id res chain seq x y z
N MET A 1 -7.37 36.47 32.76
CA MET A 1 -8.38 35.40 33.02
C MET A 1 -8.98 35.01 31.68
N LYS A 2 -9.04 33.72 31.35
CA LYS A 2 -9.58 33.24 30.07
C LYS A 2 -11.09 33.09 30.23
N GLN A 3 -11.87 33.80 29.43
CA GLN A 3 -13.33 33.67 29.46
C GLN A 3 -13.80 32.77 28.33
N LEU A 4 -14.77 31.90 28.63
CA LEU A 4 -15.42 31.04 27.65
C LEU A 4 -16.93 31.29 27.66
N PRO A 5 -17.58 31.21 26.48
CA PRO A 5 -19.03 31.22 26.41
C PRO A 5 -19.57 29.94 27.05
N TYR A 6 -20.45 30.09 28.04
CA TYR A 6 -21.19 29.00 28.65
C TYR A 6 -22.68 29.20 28.37
N TYR A 7 -23.28 28.23 27.66
CA TYR A 7 -24.71 28.17 27.38
C TYR A 7 -25.40 27.36 28.48
N ASN A 8 -26.44 27.94 29.08
CA ASN A 8 -27.25 27.24 30.06
C ASN A 8 -28.41 26.51 29.36
N ASP A 9 -28.28 25.19 29.22
CA ASP A 9 -29.33 24.32 28.69
C ASP A 9 -30.36 23.87 29.76
N GLN A 10 -30.14 24.22 31.03
CA GLN A 10 -30.99 23.82 32.14
C GLN A 10 -32.26 24.67 32.24
N PRO A 11 -33.36 24.15 32.81
CA PRO A 11 -34.61 24.89 32.97
C PRO A 11 -34.58 25.96 34.09
N HIS A 12 -33.45 26.11 34.79
CA HIS A 12 -33.25 27.07 35.88
C HIS A 12 -31.95 27.85 35.72
N ALA A 13 -31.79 28.95 36.45
CA ALA A 13 -30.58 29.76 36.38
C ALA A 13 -29.38 29.01 36.96
N VAL A 14 -28.27 29.02 36.22
CA VAL A 14 -26.98 28.44 36.64
C VAL A 14 -26.04 29.56 37.07
N PHE A 15 -25.25 29.35 38.11
CA PHE A 15 -24.24 30.30 38.57
C PHE A 15 -22.85 29.71 38.36
N VAL A 16 -22.01 30.42 37.60
CA VAL A 16 -20.58 30.10 37.44
C VAL A 16 -19.79 31.22 38.10
N GLY A 17 -19.26 30.95 39.29
CA GLY A 17 -18.66 31.97 40.15
C GLY A 17 -19.70 33.05 40.54
N ALA A 18 -19.43 34.31 40.17
CA ALA A 18 -20.35 35.42 40.41
C ALA A 18 -21.32 35.70 39.25
N VAL A 19 -21.25 34.95 38.15
CA VAL A 19 -22.07 35.19 36.95
C VAL A 19 -23.29 34.27 36.96
N MET A 20 -24.48 34.87 36.99
CA MET A 20 -25.76 34.19 36.78
C MET A 20 -26.07 34.05 35.29
N ILE A 21 -26.40 32.86 34.82
CA ILE A 21 -26.80 32.55 33.45
C ILE A 21 -28.26 32.03 33.45
N PRO A 22 -29.22 32.80 32.91
CA PRO A 22 -30.62 32.35 32.77
C PRO A 22 -30.76 31.14 31.84
N PRO A 23 -31.87 30.38 31.94
CA PRO A 23 -32.19 29.30 30.99
C PRO A 23 -32.16 29.77 29.53
N GLY A 24 -31.56 28.97 28.64
CA GLY A 24 -31.51 29.24 27.21
C GLY A 24 -30.61 30.42 26.80
N HIS A 25 -29.73 30.89 27.69
CA HIS A 25 -28.83 32.00 27.41
C HIS A 25 -27.37 31.59 27.51
N THR A 26 -26.53 32.30 26.76
CA THR A 26 -25.06 32.17 26.82
C THR A 26 -24.45 33.38 27.51
N ARG A 27 -23.51 33.16 28.43
CA ARG A 27 -22.70 34.23 29.04
C ARG A 27 -21.22 33.87 29.08
N LEU A 28 -20.37 34.89 29.10
CA LEU A 28 -18.94 34.73 29.30
C LEU A 28 -18.64 34.47 30.78
N VAL A 29 -17.99 33.34 31.06
CA VAL A 29 -17.63 32.91 32.42
C VAL A 29 -16.15 32.56 32.47
N ASP A 30 -15.58 32.49 33.67
CA ASP A 30 -14.18 32.10 33.85
C ASP A 30 -14.00 30.62 33.47
N ALA A 31 -13.10 30.36 32.53
CA ALA A 31 -12.78 29.02 32.05
C ALA A 31 -12.28 28.10 33.18
N ALA A 32 -11.64 28.66 34.21
CA ALA A 32 -11.14 27.88 35.35
C ALA A 32 -12.27 27.32 36.24
N LEU A 33 -13.49 27.84 36.12
CA LEU A 33 -14.66 27.40 36.87
C LEU A 33 -15.54 26.44 36.09
N LEU A 34 -15.25 26.25 34.80
CA LEU A 34 -15.93 25.27 33.97
C LEU A 34 -15.29 23.89 34.17
N PRO A 35 -16.09 22.80 34.10
CA PRO A 35 -15.53 21.46 34.00
C PRO A 35 -14.57 21.42 32.81
N GLN A 36 -13.31 21.07 33.08
CA GLN A 36 -12.35 20.89 32.00
C GLN A 36 -12.72 19.60 31.27
N PRO A 37 -12.83 19.61 29.93
CA PRO A 37 -12.85 18.36 29.20
C PRO A 37 -11.56 17.62 29.55
N GLU A 38 -11.69 16.37 30.00
CA GLU A 38 -10.54 15.49 30.17
C GLU A 38 -9.77 15.52 28.85
N ALA A 39 -8.47 15.84 28.91
CA ALA A 39 -7.64 15.77 27.73
C ALA A 39 -7.76 14.34 27.18
N ASP A 40 -8.16 14.22 25.91
CA ASP A 40 -8.29 12.93 25.23
C ASP A 40 -7.02 12.11 25.53
N PRO A 41 -7.14 10.91 26.14
CA PRO A 41 -5.99 10.07 26.34
C PRO A 41 -5.38 9.81 24.96
N ALA A 42 -4.09 10.12 24.80
CA ALA A 42 -3.38 9.82 23.57
C ALA A 42 -3.68 8.37 23.16
N PRO A 43 -4.02 8.12 21.88
CA PRO A 43 -4.39 6.78 21.45
C PRO A 43 -3.29 5.80 21.86
N PRO A 44 -3.65 4.60 22.36
CA PRO A 44 -2.66 3.62 22.77
C PRO A 44 -1.72 3.37 21.58
N SER A 45 -0.42 3.56 21.78
CA SER A 45 0.58 3.26 20.77
C SER A 45 0.46 1.79 20.41
N GLN A 46 -0.15 1.51 19.26
CA GLN A 46 -0.11 0.17 18.67
C GLN A 46 1.37 -0.22 18.52
N PRO A 47 1.74 -1.49 18.75
CA PRO A 47 3.10 -1.94 18.49
C PRO A 47 3.43 -1.59 17.05
N ALA A 48 4.45 -0.75 16.87
CA ALA A 48 4.82 -0.26 15.56
C ALA A 48 5.23 -1.46 14.70
N ASP A 49 4.69 -1.51 13.48
CA ASP A 49 5.07 -2.55 12.53
C ASP A 49 6.58 -2.46 12.25
N PRO A 50 7.35 -3.54 12.41
CA PRO A 50 8.80 -3.50 12.31
C PRO A 50 9.28 -3.08 10.91
N LEU A 51 8.54 -3.40 9.85
CA LEU A 51 8.88 -2.97 8.48
C LEU A 51 8.65 -1.46 8.33
N VAL A 52 7.59 -0.92 8.92
CA VAL A 52 7.32 0.52 8.91
C VAL A 52 8.39 1.28 9.70
N GLU A 53 8.85 0.74 10.84
CA GLU A 53 9.98 1.30 11.60
C GLU A 53 11.28 1.30 10.77
N LEU A 54 11.59 0.19 10.11
CA LEU A 54 12.76 0.08 9.22
C LEU A 54 12.72 1.15 8.11
N LEU A 55 11.55 1.37 7.50
CA LEU A 55 11.38 2.35 6.43
C LEU A 55 11.55 3.80 6.86
N LYS A 56 11.35 4.14 8.14
CA LYS A 56 11.67 5.47 8.68
C LYS A 56 13.17 5.79 8.65
N GLY A 57 14.01 4.75 8.58
CA GLY A 57 15.46 4.88 8.43
C GLY A 57 15.89 5.41 7.06
N ASN A 58 17.20 5.56 6.88
CA ASN A 58 17.78 5.97 5.60
C ASN A 58 17.92 4.78 4.63
N VAL A 59 18.13 5.07 3.34
CA VAL A 59 18.25 4.04 2.29
C VAL A 59 19.34 3.01 2.60
N ALA A 60 20.51 3.44 3.11
CA ALA A 60 21.61 2.53 3.41
C ALA A 60 21.25 1.52 4.50
N GLN A 61 20.55 1.95 5.56
CA GLN A 61 20.09 1.05 6.62
C GLN A 61 19.02 0.07 6.13
N VAL A 62 18.09 0.54 5.29
CA VAL A 62 17.08 -0.36 4.71
C VAL A 62 17.74 -1.40 3.81
N VAL A 63 18.70 -0.99 2.97
CA VAL A 63 19.42 -1.90 2.07
C VAL A 63 20.27 -2.92 2.84
N ASP A 64 20.90 -2.53 3.95
CA ASP A 64 21.67 -3.42 4.82
C ASP A 64 20.79 -4.50 5.48
N ALA A 65 19.52 -4.19 5.75
CA ALA A 65 18.57 -5.12 6.35
C ALA A 65 17.98 -6.15 5.35
N ILE A 66 17.92 -5.81 4.05
CA ILE A 66 17.29 -6.64 3.00
C ILE A 66 17.76 -8.12 2.98
N PRO A 67 19.05 -8.45 3.11
CA PRO A 67 19.52 -9.84 3.08
C PRO A 67 18.96 -10.71 4.21
N GLY A 68 18.57 -10.10 5.33
CA GLY A 68 18.02 -10.82 6.49
C GLY A 68 16.50 -10.98 6.48
N LEU A 69 15.80 -10.44 5.48
CA LEU A 69 14.35 -10.48 5.40
C LEU A 69 13.86 -11.71 4.61
N SER A 70 12.68 -12.22 5.00
CA SER A 70 11.99 -13.27 4.27
C SER A 70 11.41 -12.76 2.94
N ILE A 71 11.06 -13.65 2.01
CA ILE A 71 10.40 -13.28 0.74
C ILE A 71 9.07 -12.55 0.98
N GLU A 72 8.31 -12.99 1.97
CA GLU A 72 7.04 -12.37 2.37
C GLU A 72 7.27 -10.95 2.91
N ASP A 73 8.29 -10.77 3.76
CA ASP A 73 8.67 -9.45 4.27
C ASP A 73 9.22 -8.53 3.17
N LEU A 74 9.99 -9.05 2.22
CA LEU A 74 10.51 -8.29 1.08
C LEU A 74 9.39 -7.79 0.16
N THR A 75 8.39 -8.64 -0.09
CA THR A 75 7.22 -8.28 -0.88
C THR A 75 6.45 -7.17 -0.16
N ARG A 76 6.14 -7.37 1.12
CA ARG A 76 5.42 -6.40 1.95
C ARG A 76 6.17 -5.08 2.11
N LEU A 77 7.49 -5.12 2.30
CA LEU A 77 8.36 -3.94 2.36
C LEU A 77 8.34 -3.18 1.03
N GLY A 78 8.30 -3.91 -0.09
CA GLY A 78 8.12 -3.37 -1.44
C GLY A 78 6.80 -2.62 -1.60
N ASP A 79 5.67 -3.20 -1.17
CA ASP A 79 4.36 -2.54 -1.20
C ASP A 79 4.32 -1.27 -0.33
N LEU A 80 4.89 -1.34 0.88
CA LEU A 80 4.97 -0.20 1.79
C LEU A 80 5.83 0.94 1.21
N GLU A 81 6.96 0.62 0.58
CA GLU A 81 7.82 1.63 -0.06
C GLU A 81 7.17 2.20 -1.34
N GLN A 82 6.46 1.38 -2.12
CA GLN A 82 5.72 1.82 -3.32
C GLN A 82 4.56 2.77 -3.00
N THR A 83 3.86 2.54 -1.90
CA THR A 83 2.77 3.41 -1.44
C THR A 83 3.26 4.64 -0.67
N GLY A 84 4.50 4.61 -0.18
CA GLY A 84 5.15 5.69 0.57
C GLY A 84 6.16 6.50 -0.24
N ALA A 85 7.42 6.45 0.19
CA ALA A 85 8.50 7.33 -0.28
C ALA A 85 9.08 6.95 -1.65
N GLN A 86 8.82 5.75 -2.15
CA GLN A 86 9.19 5.27 -3.49
C GLN A 86 10.68 5.42 -3.83
N ARG A 87 11.55 5.23 -2.83
CA ARG A 87 13.01 5.39 -2.96
C ARG A 87 13.55 4.33 -3.91
N LYS A 88 14.05 4.79 -5.07
CA LYS A 88 14.54 3.91 -6.15
C LYS A 88 15.68 2.98 -5.70
N GLY A 89 16.54 3.44 -4.78
CA GLY A 89 17.58 2.60 -4.19
C GLY A 89 17.03 1.42 -3.37
N VAL A 90 15.96 1.65 -2.60
CA VAL A 90 15.31 0.61 -1.80
C VAL A 90 14.55 -0.36 -2.70
N LEU A 91 13.70 0.15 -3.59
CA LEU A 91 12.92 -0.67 -4.52
C LEU A 91 13.81 -1.52 -5.44
N GLY A 92 14.92 -0.95 -5.92
CA GLY A 92 15.90 -1.68 -6.74
C GLY A 92 16.59 -2.80 -5.97
N ALA A 93 16.97 -2.57 -4.71
CA ALA A 93 17.58 -3.58 -3.87
C ALA A 93 16.60 -4.72 -3.51
N ILE A 94 15.34 -4.40 -3.25
CA ILE A 94 14.28 -5.41 -3.03
C ILE A 94 14.08 -6.26 -4.28
N ALA A 95 13.96 -5.64 -5.46
CA ALA A 95 13.78 -6.34 -6.72
C ALA A 95 14.97 -7.26 -7.04
N ALA A 96 16.21 -6.77 -6.83
CA ALA A 96 17.41 -7.59 -7.00
C ALA A 96 17.40 -8.82 -6.09
N ARG A 97 17.05 -8.65 -4.81
CA ARG A 97 17.01 -9.78 -3.86
C ARG A 97 15.95 -10.82 -4.23
N LEU A 98 14.75 -10.40 -4.63
CA LEU A 98 13.68 -11.31 -5.06
C LEU A 98 14.07 -12.11 -6.33
N LEU A 99 14.80 -11.48 -7.24
CA LEU A 99 15.29 -12.13 -8.46
C LEU A 99 16.38 -13.17 -8.15
N ASP A 100 17.30 -12.86 -7.24
CA ASP A 100 18.35 -13.78 -6.78
C ASP A 100 17.75 -15.05 -6.15
N GLU A 101 16.73 -14.89 -5.31
CA GLU A 101 16.05 -16.01 -4.67
C GLU A 101 15.31 -16.88 -5.69
N SER A 102 14.61 -16.26 -6.63
CA SER A 102 13.91 -16.97 -7.71
C SER A 102 14.89 -17.77 -8.57
N SER A 103 16.06 -17.19 -8.87
CA SER A 103 17.10 -17.85 -9.68
C SER A 103 17.72 -19.05 -8.97
N GLN A 104 17.97 -18.95 -7.66
CA GLN A 104 18.45 -20.06 -6.83
C GLN A 104 17.42 -21.20 -6.71
N GLN A 105 16.12 -20.89 -6.68
CA GLN A 105 15.07 -21.90 -6.68
C GLN A 105 14.94 -22.63 -8.03
N GLN A 106 15.26 -21.97 -9.14
CA GLN A 106 15.22 -22.58 -10.48
C GLN A 106 16.45 -23.45 -10.79
N ASP A 107 17.60 -23.15 -10.18
CA ASP A 107 18.85 -23.92 -10.39
C ASP A 107 18.83 -25.31 -9.70
N GLY A 108 17.94 -25.51 -8.71
CA GLY A 108 17.70 -26.81 -8.07
C GLY A 108 16.73 -27.75 -8.82
N GLY A 109 16.26 -27.36 -10.00
CA GLY A 109 15.16 -28.00 -10.72
C GLY A 109 15.52 -28.50 -12.12
N LEU A 110 16.59 -29.30 -12.28
CA LEU A 110 16.75 -30.13 -13.48
C LEU A 110 15.77 -31.30 -13.47
N GLN A 111 14.51 -31.02 -13.78
CA GLN A 111 13.63 -31.92 -14.51
C GLN A 111 12.90 -31.07 -15.54
N GLN A 112 13.54 -30.94 -16.69
CA GLN A 112 12.94 -30.43 -17.91
C GLN A 112 12.37 -31.64 -18.67
N PRO A 113 11.06 -31.97 -18.60
CA PRO A 113 10.48 -32.84 -19.61
C PRO A 113 10.14 -31.97 -20.82
N ASN A 114 10.60 -32.42 -21.99
CA ASN A 114 10.34 -31.85 -23.32
C ASN A 114 11.30 -30.73 -23.78
N GLN A 115 12.55 -31.10 -24.02
CA GLN A 115 13.19 -30.67 -25.27
C GLN A 115 12.75 -31.64 -26.37
N PRO A 116 12.12 -31.20 -27.47
CA PRO A 116 12.12 -32.00 -28.69
C PRO A 116 13.56 -32.05 -29.22
N PRO A 117 14.04 -33.19 -29.76
CA PRO A 117 15.41 -33.30 -30.24
C PRO A 117 15.60 -32.35 -31.44
N ALA A 118 16.60 -31.48 -31.32
CA ALA A 118 17.18 -30.80 -32.46
C ALA A 118 17.82 -31.86 -33.36
N VAL A 119 17.27 -32.05 -34.56
CA VAL A 119 18.06 -32.54 -35.69
C VAL A 119 18.59 -31.31 -36.41
N GLU A 120 19.90 -31.16 -36.26
CA GLU A 120 20.79 -30.28 -36.99
C GLU A 120 20.79 -30.65 -38.48
N GLU A 121 20.61 -29.67 -39.37
CA GLU A 121 21.40 -29.42 -40.60
C GLU A 121 20.72 -28.35 -41.47
N ALA A 122 21.42 -27.24 -41.71
CA ALA A 122 21.11 -26.27 -42.75
C ALA A 122 21.83 -26.66 -44.07
N PRO A 123 21.73 -25.91 -45.17
CA PRO A 123 20.58 -25.49 -45.97
C PRO A 123 20.76 -25.90 -47.46
N LYS A 124 19.69 -26.17 -48.24
CA LYS A 124 19.76 -26.15 -49.73
C LYS A 124 18.46 -25.67 -50.39
N GLN A 125 18.69 -25.05 -51.53
CA GLN A 125 17.81 -24.22 -52.33
C GLN A 125 16.73 -24.99 -53.10
N ASP A 126 15.80 -24.18 -53.61
CA ASP A 126 15.11 -24.28 -54.90
C ASP A 126 13.73 -24.95 -54.99
N ALA A 127 12.91 -24.26 -55.80
CA ALA A 127 11.82 -24.74 -56.61
C ALA A 127 10.45 -25.06 -55.99
N GLU A 128 9.54 -24.11 -56.24
CA GLU A 128 8.29 -24.31 -56.99
C GLU A 128 7.04 -24.93 -56.32
N LYS A 129 5.95 -24.24 -56.68
CA LYS A 129 4.57 -24.69 -56.90
C LYS A 129 3.68 -24.91 -55.68
N ASP A 130 2.68 -24.04 -55.48
CA ASP A 130 1.40 -24.03 -56.22
C ASP A 130 0.48 -25.12 -55.68
N SER A 131 -0.50 -24.72 -54.86
CA SER A 131 -1.87 -25.24 -54.87
C SER A 131 -2.67 -24.64 -53.70
N GLU A 132 -3.47 -23.64 -54.06
CA GLU A 132 -4.85 -23.40 -53.60
C GLU A 132 -5.41 -24.29 -52.46
N HIS A 133 -5.86 -23.63 -51.39
CA HIS A 133 -7.27 -23.78 -50.99
C HIS A 133 -7.76 -22.57 -50.16
N PRO A 134 -8.71 -21.78 -50.70
CA PRO A 134 -9.49 -20.83 -49.92
C PRO A 134 -10.83 -21.46 -49.54
N GLU A 135 -11.19 -21.48 -48.26
CA GLU A 135 -12.61 -21.55 -47.89
C GLU A 135 -12.78 -20.84 -46.53
N GLN A 136 -13.04 -19.54 -46.60
CA GLN A 136 -13.56 -18.78 -45.47
C GLN A 136 -15.08 -18.87 -45.52
N ASP A 137 -15.61 -19.70 -44.62
CA ASP A 137 -17.03 -19.83 -44.36
C ASP A 137 -17.60 -18.48 -43.88
N ALA A 138 -18.60 -18.04 -44.63
CA ALA A 138 -19.36 -16.83 -44.39
C ALA A 138 -20.50 -17.14 -43.42
N LYS A 139 -20.65 -16.32 -42.37
CA LYS A 139 -21.94 -15.68 -42.00
C LYS A 139 -21.75 -14.74 -40.80
N GLN A 140 -21.58 -13.46 -41.14
CA GLN A 140 -22.02 -12.35 -40.29
C GLN A 140 -23.53 -12.22 -40.44
N GLU A 141 -24.27 -12.58 -39.40
CA GLU A 141 -25.64 -12.14 -39.21
C GLU A 141 -25.57 -10.90 -38.30
N GLN A 142 -25.66 -9.72 -38.92
CA GLN A 142 -25.68 -8.44 -38.23
C GLN A 142 -27.12 -7.91 -38.29
N VAL A 143 -27.73 -7.84 -37.11
CA VAL A 143 -29.05 -7.30 -36.83
C VAL A 143 -28.98 -5.78 -36.84
N ALA A 144 -29.70 -5.16 -37.76
CA ALA A 144 -30.17 -3.78 -37.78
C ALA A 144 -31.40 -3.82 -38.70
N GLU A 145 -32.59 -3.32 -38.39
CA GLU A 145 -33.04 -2.24 -37.52
C GLU A 145 -34.53 -2.48 -37.21
#